data_AF-A0A067CNN9-F1
#
_entry.id   AF-A0A067CNN9-F1
#
_cell.length_a   1.000
_cell.length_b   1.000
_cell.length_c   1.000
_cell.angle_alpha   90.00
_cell.angle_beta   90.00
_cell.angle_gamma   90.00
#
_symmetry.space_group_name_H-M   'P 1'
#
loop_
_entity.id
_entity.type
_entity.pdbx_description
1 polymer ?
#
loop_
_entity_poly.entity_id
_entity_poly.type
_entity_poly.pdbx_seq_one_letter_code
_entity_poly.pdbx_strand_id
1 'polypeptide(L)'
;MHAPTLLLASLLATAAAATNNSVILPNDEHTLQYTRVAFENLPTCASNTWDIAGPQYDTYSRCTTKPDVILGINVFRCRKYAATAKTIGSDNVYNCDECFYGYRRIGPGGPQEIEPLTLDGYKAHNLTELRGYFVPQIIRDRDNLRSCFLTEGKNLGDLCASIERDSFGQADGADATCILKEPLGCGEGSVTSLPFAAKLQDDDNCHAYAIENRQVVCTARA
;
A
#
# COMPACT_ATOMS: atom_id res chain seq x y z
N MET A 1 8.97 8.96 -62.91
CA MET A 1 8.87 9.62 -61.57
C MET A 1 7.63 9.05 -60.89
N HIS A 2 7.78 8.18 -59.90
CA HIS A 2 6.67 7.65 -59.11
C HIS A 2 6.92 8.02 -57.66
N ALA A 3 5.98 8.78 -57.09
CA ALA A 3 6.03 9.26 -55.72
C ALA A 3 5.78 8.10 -54.74
N PRO A 4 6.48 8.05 -53.59
CA PRO A 4 6.26 7.01 -52.59
C PRO A 4 4.98 7.32 -51.80
N THR A 5 4.10 6.33 -51.72
CA THR A 5 2.90 6.33 -50.90
C THR A 5 3.30 6.23 -49.43
N LEU A 6 3.17 7.33 -48.67
CA LEU A 6 3.30 7.32 -47.22
C LEU A 6 2.02 6.73 -46.61
N LEU A 7 2.08 5.44 -46.23
CA LEU A 7 1.09 4.84 -45.33
C LEU A 7 1.33 5.41 -43.93
N LEU A 8 0.48 6.37 -43.53
CA LEU A 8 0.34 6.76 -42.13
C LEU A 8 -0.14 5.53 -41.34
N ALA A 9 0.76 4.93 -40.56
CA ALA A 9 0.38 3.98 -39.53
C ALA A 9 -0.42 4.75 -38.46
N SER A 10 -1.74 4.63 -38.50
CA SER A 10 -2.63 5.08 -37.44
C SER A 10 -2.31 4.26 -36.19
N LEU A 11 -1.50 4.81 -35.30
CA LEU A 11 -1.43 4.39 -33.89
C LEU A 11 -2.81 4.66 -33.28
N LEU A 12 -3.67 3.65 -33.33
CA LEU A 12 -4.81 3.56 -32.43
C LEU A 12 -4.24 3.37 -31.04
N ALA A 13 -4.00 4.49 -30.34
CA ALA A 13 -3.93 4.49 -28.90
C ALA A 13 -5.30 4.00 -28.42
N THR A 14 -5.39 2.72 -28.11
CA THR A 14 -6.51 2.19 -27.34
C THR A 14 -6.42 2.83 -25.98
N ALA A 15 -7.16 3.93 -25.81
CA ALA A 15 -7.56 4.38 -24.49
C ALA A 15 -8.39 3.23 -23.91
N ALA A 16 -7.73 2.32 -23.19
CA ALA A 16 -8.41 1.38 -22.34
C ALA A 16 -9.26 2.23 -21.38
N ALA A 17 -10.58 2.11 -21.48
CA ALA A 17 -11.48 2.68 -20.50
C ALA A 17 -10.99 2.20 -19.14
N ALA A 18 -10.59 3.13 -18.27
CA ALA A 18 -10.23 2.82 -16.89
C ALA A 18 -11.47 2.20 -16.25
N THR A 19 -11.51 0.87 -16.25
CA THR A 19 -12.50 0.10 -15.51
C THR A 19 -12.03 0.20 -14.07
N ASN A 20 -12.83 0.87 -13.24
CA ASN A 20 -12.47 1.14 -11.84
C ASN A 20 -12.01 -0.16 -11.17
N ASN A 21 -10.82 -0.15 -10.56
CA ASN A 21 -10.43 -1.26 -9.71
C ASN A 21 -11.23 -1.16 -8.42
N SER A 22 -11.76 -2.29 -7.99
CA SER A 22 -12.59 -2.41 -6.79
C SER A 22 -11.97 -3.39 -5.81
N VAL A 23 -12.14 -3.15 -4.52
CA VAL A 23 -11.74 -4.06 -3.45
C VAL A 23 -12.94 -4.36 -2.57
N ILE A 24 -13.10 -5.63 -2.22
CA ILE A 24 -14.05 -6.10 -1.23
C ILE A 24 -13.31 -6.14 0.11
N LEU A 25 -13.77 -5.34 1.06
CA LEU A 25 -13.19 -5.29 2.39
C LEU A 25 -13.65 -6.47 3.25
N PRO A 26 -12.82 -6.99 4.17
CA PRO A 26 -13.12 -8.21 4.94
C PRO A 26 -14.09 -7.96 6.12
N ASN A 27 -14.86 -6.88 6.11
CA ASN A 27 -15.81 -6.54 7.18
C ASN A 27 -17.12 -7.33 7.04
N ASP A 28 -17.92 -7.40 8.11
CA ASP A 28 -19.19 -8.16 8.13
C ASP A 28 -20.14 -7.76 6.98
N GLU A 29 -20.03 -6.52 6.50
CA GLU A 29 -20.84 -5.96 5.42
C GLU A 29 -20.23 -6.15 4.02
N HIS A 30 -19.03 -6.73 3.90
CA HIS A 30 -18.24 -6.87 2.67
C HIS A 30 -18.26 -5.60 1.81
N THR A 31 -17.97 -4.47 2.43
CA THR A 31 -18.08 -3.16 1.78
C THR A 31 -17.18 -3.10 0.55
N LEU A 32 -17.75 -2.67 -0.58
CA LEU A 32 -17.01 -2.41 -1.81
C LEU A 32 -16.43 -0.98 -1.79
N GLN A 33 -15.13 -0.86 -1.98
CA GLN A 33 -14.47 0.39 -2.30
C GLN A 33 -13.94 0.35 -3.74
N TYR A 34 -13.86 1.49 -4.40
CA TYR A 34 -13.30 1.55 -5.74
C TYR A 34 -12.39 2.77 -5.92
N THR A 35 -11.50 2.69 -6.91
CA THR A 35 -10.67 3.82 -7.33
C THR A 35 -10.56 3.88 -8.85
N ARG A 36 -10.28 5.09 -9.34
CA ARG A 36 -10.03 5.39 -10.76
C ARG A 36 -8.55 5.59 -11.06
N VAL A 37 -7.70 5.54 -10.03
CA VAL A 37 -6.26 5.72 -10.17
C VAL A 37 -5.66 4.55 -10.96
N ALA A 38 -4.71 4.86 -11.82
CA ALA A 38 -3.95 3.87 -12.57
C ALA A 38 -2.85 3.26 -11.69
N PHE A 39 -2.62 1.96 -11.85
CA PHE A 39 -1.57 1.20 -11.18
C PHE A 39 -0.48 0.82 -12.17
N GLU A 40 0.77 0.85 -11.75
CA GLU A 40 1.88 0.32 -12.52
C GLU A 40 2.03 -1.19 -12.28
N ASN A 41 2.05 -1.98 -13.35
CA ASN A 41 2.21 -3.45 -13.33
C ASN A 41 1.19 -4.23 -12.50
N LEU A 42 0.02 -3.66 -12.18
CA LEU A 42 -1.05 -4.45 -11.57
C LEU A 42 -1.41 -5.63 -12.50
N PRO A 43 -1.31 -6.89 -12.04
CA PRO A 43 -1.63 -8.03 -12.87
C PRO A 43 -3.11 -8.01 -13.28
N THR A 44 -3.39 -8.50 -14.49
CA THR A 44 -4.74 -8.47 -15.05
C THR A 44 -5.73 -9.29 -14.22
N CYS A 45 -6.83 -8.65 -13.82
CA CYS A 45 -7.99 -9.28 -13.22
C CYS A 45 -9.23 -8.96 -14.06
N ALA A 46 -9.87 -9.96 -14.67
CA ALA A 46 -10.96 -9.73 -15.62
C ALA A 46 -12.16 -9.01 -15.01
N SER A 47 -12.45 -9.23 -13.72
CA SER A 47 -13.50 -8.51 -12.98
C SER A 47 -13.07 -7.12 -12.48
N ASN A 48 -11.78 -6.77 -12.55
CA ASN A 48 -11.18 -5.63 -11.83
C ASN A 48 -11.56 -5.56 -10.35
N THR A 49 -11.93 -6.70 -9.74
CA THR A 49 -12.41 -6.78 -8.37
C THR A 49 -11.52 -7.71 -7.57
N TRP A 50 -10.98 -7.19 -6.48
CA TRP A 50 -10.03 -7.86 -5.60
C TRP A 50 -10.67 -8.14 -4.25
N ASP A 51 -10.46 -9.34 -3.71
CA ASP A 51 -10.95 -9.75 -2.40
C ASP A 51 -9.79 -9.81 -1.41
N ILE A 52 -9.96 -9.24 -0.22
CA ILE A 52 -8.93 -9.24 0.83
C ILE A 52 -8.99 -10.58 1.57
N ALA A 53 -7.90 -11.34 1.47
CA ALA A 53 -7.81 -12.70 2.00
C ALA A 53 -7.50 -12.70 3.50
N GLY A 54 -8.54 -12.70 4.33
CA GLY A 54 -8.42 -12.83 5.78
C GLY A 54 -9.07 -11.65 6.51
N PRO A 55 -9.10 -11.67 7.86
CA PRO A 55 -9.90 -10.73 8.65
C PRO A 55 -9.33 -9.30 8.72
N GLN A 56 -8.14 -9.05 8.15
CA GLN A 56 -7.38 -7.83 8.37
C GLN A 56 -7.08 -7.11 7.06
N TYR A 57 -6.95 -5.79 7.10
CA TYR A 57 -6.76 -4.97 5.90
C TYR A 57 -5.33 -5.02 5.31
N ASP A 58 -4.34 -5.55 6.06
CA ASP A 58 -2.93 -5.62 5.65
C ASP A 58 -2.49 -6.97 5.09
N THR A 59 -3.43 -7.88 4.78
CA THR A 59 -3.16 -9.21 4.19
C THR A 59 -3.12 -9.18 2.64
N TYR A 60 -3.02 -10.37 2.04
CA TYR A 60 -3.08 -10.57 0.59
C TYR A 60 -4.41 -10.13 -0.02
N SER A 61 -4.38 -9.71 -1.29
CA SER A 61 -5.60 -9.59 -2.11
C SER A 61 -5.61 -10.63 -3.23
N ARG A 62 -6.78 -11.15 -3.58
CA ARG A 62 -6.96 -12.13 -4.68
C ARG A 62 -7.91 -11.59 -5.73
N CYS A 63 -7.61 -11.84 -7.00
CA CYS A 63 -8.56 -11.52 -8.07
C CYS A 63 -9.79 -12.43 -7.96
N THR A 64 -10.99 -11.84 -7.93
CA THR A 64 -12.25 -12.59 -7.75
C THR A 64 -12.56 -13.57 -8.89
N THR A 65 -12.15 -13.30 -10.12
CA THR A 65 -12.33 -14.21 -11.27
C THR A 65 -11.14 -15.13 -11.54
N LYS A 66 -10.01 -14.89 -10.88
CA LYS A 66 -8.78 -15.65 -11.06
C LYS A 66 -7.98 -15.70 -9.74
N PRO A 67 -8.43 -16.52 -8.77
CA PRO A 67 -7.89 -16.47 -7.40
C PRO A 67 -6.41 -16.84 -7.25
N ASP A 68 -5.80 -17.46 -8.26
CA ASP A 68 -4.36 -17.74 -8.35
C ASP A 68 -3.52 -16.47 -8.63
N VAL A 69 -4.15 -15.35 -9.01
CA VAL A 69 -3.50 -14.03 -9.06
C VAL A 69 -3.61 -13.38 -7.69
N ILE A 70 -2.50 -13.36 -6.97
CA ILE A 70 -2.42 -12.92 -5.57
C ILE A 70 -1.50 -11.69 -5.46
N LEU A 71 -1.98 -10.64 -4.80
CA LEU A 71 -1.23 -9.44 -4.47
C LEU A 71 -0.74 -9.52 -3.02
N GLY A 72 0.47 -9.03 -2.77
CA GLY A 72 1.09 -8.95 -1.44
C GLY A 72 0.45 -7.98 -0.45
N ILE A 73 -0.68 -7.36 -0.80
CA ILE A 73 -1.31 -6.27 -0.06
C ILE A 73 -2.74 -6.01 -0.55
N ASN A 74 -3.52 -5.24 0.22
CA ASN A 74 -4.70 -4.52 -0.26
C ASN A 74 -4.35 -3.70 -1.52
N VAL A 75 -5.12 -3.94 -2.59
CA VAL A 75 -4.82 -3.43 -3.93
C VAL A 75 -4.59 -1.92 -4.00
N PHE A 76 -5.28 -1.13 -3.17
CA PHE A 76 -5.24 0.33 -3.23
C PHE A 76 -4.06 0.98 -2.52
N ARG A 77 -3.23 0.21 -1.82
CA ARG A 77 -2.07 0.74 -1.11
C ARG A 77 -0.81 0.79 -1.97
N CYS A 78 -0.76 -0.07 -2.97
CA CYS A 78 0.39 -0.17 -3.86
C CYS A 78 0.15 0.65 -5.13
N ARG A 79 1.09 1.53 -5.45
CA ARG A 79 1.12 2.24 -6.72
C ARG A 79 1.73 1.39 -7.84
N LYS A 80 2.80 0.67 -7.52
CA LYS A 80 3.58 -0.12 -8.46
C LYS A 80 3.85 -1.52 -7.94
N TYR A 81 3.32 -2.51 -8.64
CA TYR A 81 3.57 -3.91 -8.36
C TYR A 81 4.85 -4.39 -9.04
N ALA A 82 5.45 -5.45 -8.47
CA ALA A 82 6.54 -6.15 -9.12
C ALA A 82 6.08 -6.72 -10.48
N ALA A 83 6.93 -6.62 -11.51
CA ALA A 83 6.59 -7.11 -12.84
C ALA A 83 6.41 -8.64 -12.88
N THR A 84 7.03 -9.36 -11.95
CA THR A 84 6.95 -10.82 -11.81
C THR A 84 6.56 -11.20 -10.39
N ALA A 85 5.71 -12.21 -10.27
CA ALA A 85 5.37 -12.79 -8.97
C ALA A 85 6.59 -13.49 -8.35
N LYS A 86 6.62 -13.50 -7.02
CA LYS A 86 7.55 -14.27 -6.21
C LYS A 86 6.79 -15.45 -5.61
N THR A 87 7.38 -16.63 -5.64
CA THR A 87 6.83 -17.79 -4.93
C THR A 87 7.03 -17.62 -3.43
N ILE A 88 5.93 -17.68 -2.67
CA ILE A 88 5.88 -17.63 -1.21
C ILE A 88 5.02 -18.81 -0.76
N GLY A 89 5.64 -19.82 -0.16
CA GLY A 89 4.97 -21.11 0.07
C GLY A 89 4.50 -21.75 -1.24
N SER A 90 3.20 -22.00 -1.36
CA SER A 90 2.56 -22.54 -2.58
C SER A 90 2.08 -21.47 -3.57
N ASP A 91 2.12 -20.20 -3.16
CA ASP A 91 1.43 -19.11 -3.85
C ASP A 91 2.43 -18.26 -4.65
N ASN A 92 2.03 -17.80 -5.83
CA ASN A 92 2.78 -16.82 -6.61
C ASN A 92 2.22 -15.43 -6.32
N VAL A 93 2.96 -14.64 -5.55
CA VAL A 93 2.50 -13.36 -5.02
C VAL A 93 3.22 -12.20 -5.70
N TYR A 94 2.46 -11.22 -6.16
CA TYR A 94 2.98 -9.96 -6.67
C TYR A 94 3.27 -9.01 -5.50
N ASN A 95 4.56 -8.75 -5.25
CA ASN A 95 5.01 -7.78 -4.26
C ASN A 95 4.59 -6.35 -4.64
N CYS A 96 4.55 -5.47 -3.64
CA CYS A 96 4.52 -4.03 -3.89
C CYS A 96 5.94 -3.45 -3.94
N ASP A 97 6.29 -2.80 -5.05
CA ASP A 97 7.58 -2.12 -5.22
C ASP A 97 7.50 -0.63 -4.85
N GLU A 98 6.34 0.01 -5.00
CA GLU A 98 6.12 1.41 -4.59
C GLU A 98 4.72 1.58 -4.00
N CYS A 99 4.64 2.13 -2.78
CA CYS A 99 3.38 2.50 -2.16
C CYS A 99 2.84 3.82 -2.71
N PHE A 100 1.52 4.00 -2.65
CA PHE A 100 0.99 5.37 -2.55
C PHE A 100 1.45 6.01 -1.22
N TYR A 101 1.24 7.31 -1.03
CA TYR A 101 1.67 8.02 0.19
C TYR A 101 0.53 8.19 1.20
N GLY A 102 -0.71 8.09 0.75
CA GLY A 102 -1.91 8.12 1.57
C GLY A 102 -3.15 8.01 0.71
N TYR A 103 -4.32 8.19 1.31
CA TYR A 103 -5.59 8.20 0.58
C TYR A 103 -6.62 9.13 1.22
N ARG A 104 -7.62 9.49 0.42
CA ARG A 104 -8.83 10.15 0.89
C ARG A 104 -10.08 9.48 0.32
N ARG A 105 -11.23 9.76 0.93
CA ARG A 105 -12.55 9.38 0.40
C ARG A 105 -13.09 10.48 -0.50
N ILE A 106 -13.67 10.11 -1.62
CA ILE A 106 -14.33 11.01 -2.56
C ILE A 106 -15.84 10.71 -2.53
N GLY A 107 -16.65 11.74 -2.29
CA GLY A 107 -18.11 11.69 -2.49
C GLY A 107 -18.96 11.41 -1.24
N PRO A 108 -20.28 11.68 -1.29
CA PRO A 108 -21.16 11.76 -0.12
C PRO A 108 -21.93 10.46 0.25
N GLY A 109 -21.78 9.33 -0.45
CA GLY A 109 -22.40 8.04 -0.06
C GLY A 109 -22.72 7.09 -1.23
N GLY A 110 -22.41 5.80 -1.06
CA GLY A 110 -22.40 4.73 -2.07
C GLY A 110 -21.17 3.81 -1.86
N PRO A 111 -20.85 2.82 -2.74
CA PRO A 111 -19.52 2.20 -2.74
C PRO A 111 -18.46 3.30 -2.60
N GLN A 112 -17.56 3.16 -1.63
CA GLN A 112 -16.74 4.31 -1.24
C GLN A 112 -15.65 4.51 -2.28
N GLU A 113 -15.79 5.58 -3.08
CA GLU A 113 -14.70 6.00 -3.95
C GLU A 113 -13.55 6.46 -3.06
N ILE A 114 -12.38 5.88 -3.28
CA ILE A 114 -11.16 6.34 -2.65
C ILE A 114 -10.17 6.82 -3.70
N GLU A 115 -9.37 7.78 -3.30
CA GLU A 115 -8.27 8.29 -4.10
C GLU A 115 -6.97 8.05 -3.32
N PRO A 116 -6.24 6.96 -3.66
CA PRO A 116 -4.84 6.82 -3.28
C PRO A 116 -4.02 7.91 -3.96
N LEU A 117 -3.07 8.49 -3.22
CA LEU A 117 -2.32 9.65 -3.66
C LEU A 117 -0.88 9.29 -3.97
N THR A 118 -0.42 9.68 -5.17
CA THR A 118 1.01 9.72 -5.50
C THR A 118 1.73 10.76 -4.64
N LEU A 119 3.06 10.83 -4.70
CA LEU A 119 3.83 11.84 -3.96
C LEU A 119 3.34 13.27 -4.27
N ASP A 120 3.06 13.56 -5.53
CA ASP A 120 2.61 14.89 -5.95
C ASP A 120 1.21 15.19 -5.43
N GLY A 121 0.28 14.23 -5.51
CA GLY A 121 -1.04 14.37 -4.92
C GLY A 121 -0.97 14.55 -3.39
N TYR A 122 -0.14 13.76 -2.73
CA TYR A 122 0.08 13.85 -1.28
C TYR A 122 0.61 15.22 -0.86
N LYS A 123 1.57 15.79 -1.60
CA LYS A 123 2.11 17.13 -1.34
C LYS A 123 1.11 18.25 -1.64
N ALA A 124 0.21 18.04 -2.59
CA ALA A 124 -0.79 19.03 -2.98
C ALA A 124 -1.97 19.12 -1.97
N HIS A 125 -2.22 18.05 -1.22
CA HIS A 125 -3.27 18.03 -0.20
C HIS A 125 -2.74 18.40 1.18
N ASN A 126 -3.56 19.09 1.98
CA ASN A 126 -3.25 19.25 3.39
C ASN A 126 -3.41 17.89 4.10
N LEU A 127 -2.59 17.63 5.11
CA LEU A 127 -2.63 16.37 5.86
C LEU A 127 -3.99 16.14 6.55
N THR A 128 -4.77 17.20 6.78
CA THR A 128 -6.11 17.15 7.41
C THR A 128 -7.22 16.60 6.51
N GLU A 129 -7.02 16.60 5.19
CA GLU A 129 -7.96 16.01 4.21
C GLU A 129 -7.75 14.51 4.00
N LEU A 130 -6.61 13.98 4.48
CA LEU A 130 -6.25 12.58 4.32
C LEU A 130 -6.94 11.72 5.38
N ARG A 131 -7.32 10.51 4.98
CA ARG A 131 -7.93 9.51 5.87
C ARG A 131 -6.93 8.49 6.39
N GLY A 132 -5.79 8.35 5.71
CA GLY A 132 -4.70 7.51 6.18
C GLY A 132 -3.47 7.67 5.30
N TYR A 133 -2.36 7.17 5.82
CA TYR A 133 -1.02 7.24 5.26
C TYR A 133 -0.51 5.85 4.99
N PHE A 134 0.29 5.71 3.94
CA PHE A 134 0.91 4.45 3.60
C PHE A 134 2.42 4.54 3.77
N VAL A 135 3.00 3.54 4.43
CA VAL A 135 4.45 3.45 4.65
C VAL A 135 4.95 2.12 4.06
N PRO A 136 6.02 2.10 3.26
CA PRO A 136 6.61 0.86 2.76
C PRO A 136 6.92 -0.10 3.90
N GLN A 137 6.58 -1.37 3.73
CA GLN A 137 6.89 -2.40 4.72
C GLN A 137 7.40 -3.70 4.11
N ILE A 138 8.12 -4.47 4.93
CA ILE A 138 8.55 -5.84 4.66
C ILE A 138 7.96 -6.75 5.74
N ILE A 139 7.31 -7.83 5.33
CA ILE A 139 6.78 -8.87 6.23
C ILE A 139 7.74 -10.07 6.23
N ARG A 140 8.46 -10.27 7.34
CA ARG A 140 9.59 -11.22 7.41
C ARG A 140 9.14 -12.68 7.29
N ASP A 141 8.09 -13.09 8.01
CA ASP A 141 7.58 -14.47 7.99
C ASP A 141 6.86 -14.88 6.69
N ARG A 142 6.81 -13.98 5.70
CA ARG A 142 6.31 -14.22 4.34
C ARG A 142 7.40 -14.03 3.31
N ASP A 143 8.55 -14.64 3.56
CA ASP A 143 9.73 -14.56 2.70
C ASP A 143 10.11 -13.12 2.35
N ASN A 144 10.08 -12.20 3.32
CA ASN A 144 10.33 -10.77 3.10
C ASN A 144 9.40 -10.17 2.03
N LEU A 145 8.10 -10.41 2.16
CA LEU A 145 7.06 -9.84 1.31
C LEU A 145 7.11 -8.31 1.39
N ARG A 146 7.21 -7.63 0.24
CA ARG A 146 7.13 -6.16 0.19
C ARG A 146 5.68 -5.72 0.04
N SER A 147 5.26 -4.81 0.90
CA SER A 147 3.87 -4.38 1.09
C SER A 147 3.82 -2.91 1.57
N CYS A 148 2.63 -2.41 1.91
CA CYS A 148 2.39 -1.04 2.36
C CYS A 148 1.53 -1.03 3.63
N PHE A 149 2.10 -0.55 4.73
CA PHE A 149 1.43 -0.42 6.02
C PHE A 149 0.48 0.79 6.01
N LEU A 150 -0.74 0.64 6.52
CA LEU A 150 -1.68 1.75 6.70
C LEU A 150 -1.63 2.25 8.15
N THR A 151 -1.51 3.56 8.30
CA THR A 151 -1.57 4.26 9.59
C THR A 151 -2.37 5.55 9.51
N GLU A 152 -2.96 5.99 10.62
CA GLU A 152 -3.48 7.35 10.78
C GLU A 152 -2.39 8.37 11.20
N GLY A 153 -1.21 7.88 11.60
CA GLY A 153 -0.11 8.70 12.11
C GLY A 153 0.64 9.41 10.99
N LYS A 154 0.32 10.69 10.76
CA LYS A 154 0.79 11.49 9.61
C LYS A 154 2.30 11.53 9.39
N ASN A 155 3.08 11.36 10.44
CA ASN A 155 4.53 11.53 10.42
C ASN A 155 5.30 10.20 10.41
N LEU A 156 4.63 9.05 10.35
CA LEU A 156 5.34 7.77 10.36
C LEU A 156 6.24 7.60 9.13
N GLY A 157 5.78 8.01 7.95
CA GLY A 157 6.59 8.00 6.72
C GLY A 157 7.69 9.08 6.66
N ASP A 158 7.67 10.04 7.59
CA ASP A 158 8.76 11.00 7.77
C ASP A 158 9.85 10.40 8.67
N LEU A 159 9.48 9.62 9.68
CA LEU A 159 10.40 8.92 10.56
C LEU A 159 11.01 7.69 9.91
N CYS A 160 10.18 6.83 9.32
CA CYS A 160 10.57 5.53 8.78
C CYS A 160 10.64 5.59 7.25
N ALA A 161 11.81 5.24 6.70
CA ALA A 161 11.95 4.94 5.27
C ALA A 161 11.17 3.67 4.90
N SER A 162 11.17 2.69 5.81
CA SER A 162 10.33 1.49 5.73
C SER A 162 10.10 0.89 7.12
N ILE A 163 9.16 -0.03 7.21
CA ILE A 163 8.86 -0.80 8.41
C ILE A 163 9.18 -2.27 8.13
N GLU A 164 9.94 -2.92 9.00
CA GLU A 164 10.08 -4.37 8.99
C GLU A 164 9.18 -4.96 10.07
N ARG A 165 8.18 -5.75 9.69
CA ARG A 165 7.28 -6.44 10.61
C ARG A 165 7.53 -7.94 10.56
N ASP A 166 7.39 -8.59 11.70
CA ASP A 166 7.61 -10.02 11.78
C ASP A 166 6.53 -10.81 11.05
N SER A 167 5.28 -10.33 11.07
CA SER A 167 4.13 -10.92 10.37
C SER A 167 3.10 -9.85 10.00
N PHE A 168 2.04 -10.24 9.26
CA PHE A 168 0.84 -9.41 9.13
C PHE A 168 0.22 -9.12 10.50
N GLY A 169 -0.60 -8.07 10.60
CA GLY A 169 -1.31 -7.73 11.83
C GLY A 169 -2.18 -8.90 12.28
N GLN A 170 -1.84 -9.53 13.40
CA GLN A 170 -2.77 -10.39 14.13
C GLN A 170 -3.71 -9.52 14.95
N ALA A 171 -4.67 -10.10 15.66
CA ALA A 171 -5.58 -9.35 16.53
C ALA A 171 -4.86 -8.42 17.53
N ASP A 172 -3.64 -8.80 17.94
CA ASP A 172 -2.79 -8.05 18.87
C ASP A 172 -1.62 -7.30 18.17
N GLY A 173 -1.68 -7.14 16.84
CA GLY A 173 -0.58 -6.61 16.04
C GLY A 173 0.63 -7.56 15.90
N ALA A 174 1.73 -7.03 15.37
CA ALA A 174 2.99 -7.75 15.20
C ALA A 174 4.19 -6.90 15.65
N ASP A 175 5.24 -7.56 16.15
CA ASP A 175 6.50 -6.90 16.45
C ASP A 175 7.09 -6.28 15.18
N ALA A 176 7.68 -5.10 15.34
CA ALA A 176 8.08 -4.28 14.21
C ALA A 176 9.32 -3.44 14.52
N THR A 177 10.04 -3.12 13.45
CA THR A 177 11.20 -2.24 13.47
C THR A 177 11.02 -1.14 12.42
N CYS A 178 11.19 0.10 12.82
CA CYS A 178 11.28 1.24 11.92
C CYS A 178 12.70 1.32 11.38
N ILE A 179 12.86 1.28 10.05
CA ILE A 179 14.10 1.63 9.39
C ILE A 179 14.09 3.14 9.21
N LEU A 180 14.99 3.83 9.90
CA LEU A 180 14.96 5.29 9.99
C LEU A 180 15.32 5.93 8.65
N LYS A 181 14.56 6.96 8.28
CA LYS A 181 14.86 7.80 7.13
C LYS A 181 16.10 8.65 7.36
N GLU A 182 16.24 9.13 8.58
CA GLU A 182 17.40 9.86 9.08
C GLU A 182 18.01 9.10 10.27
N PRO A 183 19.22 8.52 10.13
CA PRO A 183 19.88 7.85 11.24
C PRO A 183 20.10 8.76 12.44
N LEU A 184 20.01 8.21 13.67
CA LEU A 184 20.33 8.97 14.88
C LEU A 184 21.83 8.90 15.17
N GLY A 185 22.47 10.06 15.23
CA GLY A 185 23.91 10.23 15.45
C GLY A 185 24.69 10.38 14.14
N CYS A 186 25.97 10.70 14.25
CA CYS A 186 26.85 10.93 13.10
C CYS A 186 27.97 9.87 13.08
N GLY A 187 28.12 9.16 11.96
CA GLY A 187 29.24 8.24 11.72
C GLY A 187 28.99 6.78 12.10
N GLU A 188 30.10 6.07 12.34
CA GLU A 188 30.11 4.66 12.71
C GLU A 188 29.42 4.46 14.07
N GLY A 189 28.41 3.60 14.15
CA GLY A 189 27.56 3.44 15.33
C GLY A 189 26.29 4.29 15.34
N SER A 190 26.00 5.03 14.26
CA SER A 190 24.69 5.66 14.07
C SER A 190 23.56 4.62 14.09
N VAL A 191 22.45 5.00 14.71
CA VAL A 191 21.28 4.13 14.81
C VAL A 191 20.46 4.29 13.54
N THR A 192 20.39 3.23 12.74
CA THR A 192 19.66 3.21 11.47
C THR A 192 18.28 2.58 11.58
N SER A 193 17.98 1.96 12.72
CA SER A 193 16.69 1.32 12.97
C SER A 193 16.33 1.36 14.45
N LEU A 194 15.03 1.42 14.74
CA LEU A 194 14.48 1.41 16.09
C LEU A 194 13.29 0.45 16.17
N PRO A 195 13.14 -0.33 17.25
CA PRO A 195 11.93 -1.11 17.46
C PRO A 195 10.74 -0.19 17.75
N PHE A 196 9.53 -0.63 17.44
CA PHE A 196 8.34 0.00 17.98
C PHE A 196 8.15 -0.42 19.45
N ALA A 197 7.64 0.48 20.28
CA ALA A 197 7.42 0.22 21.70
C ALA A 197 6.22 -0.72 21.96
N ALA A 198 5.25 -0.72 21.05
CA ALA A 198 4.12 -1.63 21.02
C ALA A 198 4.07 -2.36 19.69
N LYS A 199 3.38 -3.51 19.67
CA LYS A 199 3.10 -4.24 18.43
C LYS A 199 2.33 -3.35 17.48
N LEU A 200 2.76 -3.32 16.22
CA LEU A 200 2.08 -2.55 15.19
C LEU A 200 0.90 -3.33 14.63
N GLN A 201 -0.25 -2.67 14.62
CA GLN A 201 -1.46 -3.11 13.95
C GLN A 201 -1.79 -2.17 12.80
N ASP A 202 -2.36 -2.72 11.73
CA ASP A 202 -2.84 -1.91 10.61
C ASP A 202 -4.09 -1.13 11.01
N ASP A 203 -4.22 0.10 10.54
CA ASP A 203 -5.32 1.01 10.93
C ASP A 203 -5.37 1.25 12.47
N ASP A 204 -4.22 1.17 13.14
CA ASP A 204 -4.11 1.54 14.55
C ASP A 204 -4.47 3.03 14.71
N ASN A 205 -5.19 3.37 15.78
CA ASN A 205 -5.73 4.71 16.07
C ASN A 205 -4.64 5.71 16.49
N CYS A 206 -3.43 5.54 15.96
CA CYS A 206 -2.26 6.32 16.28
C CYS A 206 -2.33 7.71 15.64
N HIS A 207 -2.24 8.76 16.46
CA HIS A 207 -2.29 10.12 15.92
C HIS A 207 -0.96 10.58 15.32
N ALA A 208 0.13 10.24 16.01
CA ALA A 208 1.48 10.58 15.61
C ALA A 208 2.47 9.61 16.26
N TYR A 209 3.63 9.46 15.64
CA TYR A 209 4.71 8.66 16.19
C TYR A 209 5.85 9.57 16.66
N ALA A 210 6.53 9.17 17.72
CA ALA A 210 7.70 9.87 18.23
C ALA A 210 8.80 8.87 18.56
N ILE A 211 10.04 9.35 18.64
CA ILE A 211 11.15 8.55 19.15
C ILE A 211 11.32 8.88 20.63
N GLU A 212 11.06 7.90 21.49
CA GLU A 212 11.24 8.01 22.94
C GLU A 212 11.98 6.78 23.45
N ASN A 213 12.94 6.96 24.35
CA ASN A 213 13.71 5.87 24.95
C ASN A 213 14.28 4.85 23.94
N ARG A 214 14.71 5.34 22.76
CA ARG A 214 15.21 4.52 21.64
C ARG A 214 14.18 3.52 21.10
N GLN A 215 12.91 3.92 21.10
CA GLN A 215 11.81 3.19 20.48
C GLN A 215 10.92 4.15 19.70
N VAL A 216 10.22 3.65 18.69
CA VAL A 216 9.14 4.40 18.04
C VAL A 216 7.86 4.17 18.84
N VAL A 217 7.33 5.23 19.43
CA VAL A 217 6.16 5.22 20.31
C VAL A 217 4.98 5.84 19.57
N CYS A 218 3.84 5.18 19.64
CA CYS A 218 2.58 5.76 19.21
C CYS A 218 2.06 6.73 20.28
N THR A 219 1.75 7.96 19.87
CA THR A 219 1.02 8.92 20.70
C THR A 219 -0.45 8.89 20.29
N ALA A 220 -1.31 8.41 21.19
CA ALA A 220 -2.76 8.47 21.01
C ALA A 220 -3.22 9.93 21.06
N ARG A 221 -4.38 10.25 20.46
CA ARG A 221 -5.01 11.55 20.67
C ARG A 221 -5.34 11.70 22.16
N ALA A 222 -4.91 12.82 22.76
CA ALA A 222 -5.37 13.24 24.08
C ALA A 222 -6.85 13.63 24.05
#